data_AF-A0A1F9X390-F1
#
_entry.id   AF-A0A1F9X390-F1
#
_cell.length_a   1.000
_cell.length_b   1.000
_cell.length_c   1.000
_cell.angle_alpha   90.00
_cell.angle_beta   90.00
_cell.angle_gamma   90.00
#
_symmetry.space_group_name_H-M   'P 1'
#
loop_
_entity.id
_entity.type
_entity.pdbx_description
1 polymer ?
#
loop_
_entity_poly.entity_id
_entity_poly.type
_entity_poly.pdbx_seq_one_letter_code
_entity_poly.pdbx_strand_id
1 'polypeptide(L)'
;MPEELTVEKLIEAGNHRCTHLDWDNAIRHYKKALALSPEDPGILLLLGDAYTGKAQKDATFYSFAVDYYHTIVTKNPLNSIAYKKLIYASMKNHSLGDLASELKNKLEKDPENKLYKSYLDQITTLAVFDRDFIPIRQYRYQPTLLSRLLFDFVLLPVSLLLIMLSIFNPQFKGLLRESIFLLFFYVAYRVFLHNQNN
;
A
#
# COMPACT_ATOMS: atom_id res chain seq x y z
N MET A 1 41.28 -26.16 12.35
CA MET A 1 40.21 -25.49 13.11
C MET A 1 39.16 -25.05 12.11
N PRO A 2 37.86 -25.40 12.26
CA PRO A 2 36.84 -24.82 11.40
C PRO A 2 36.89 -23.30 11.58
N GLU A 3 37.04 -22.53 10.50
CA GLU A 3 37.02 -21.07 10.56
C GLU A 3 35.71 -20.63 11.22
N GLU A 4 35.82 -19.91 12.32
CA GLU A 4 34.66 -19.31 12.97
C GLU A 4 34.02 -18.31 11.99
N LEU A 5 32.76 -18.57 11.63
CA LEU A 5 32.03 -17.82 10.63
C LEU A 5 31.51 -16.53 11.27
N THR A 6 32.31 -15.47 11.27
CA THR A 6 31.93 -14.20 11.88
C THR A 6 30.95 -13.41 11.00
N VAL A 7 30.19 -12.50 11.64
CA VAL A 7 29.26 -11.59 10.96
C VAL A 7 30.00 -10.76 9.91
N GLU A 8 31.18 -10.24 10.25
CA GLU A 8 32.00 -9.41 9.37
C GLU A 8 32.46 -10.17 8.13
N LYS A 9 32.95 -11.41 8.29
CA LYS A 9 33.36 -12.26 7.15
C LYS A 9 32.18 -12.55 6.22
N LEU A 10 30.98 -12.75 6.78
CA LEU A 10 29.77 -12.96 5.99
C LEU A 10 29.36 -11.68 5.23
N ILE A 11 29.45 -10.52 5.87
CA ILE A 11 29.21 -9.23 5.22
C ILE A 11 30.22 -8.99 4.10
N GLU A 12 31.50 -9.23 4.34
CA GLU A 12 32.56 -9.07 3.34
C GLU A 12 32.35 -10.00 2.14
N ALA A 13 32.05 -11.28 2.38
CA ALA A 13 31.70 -12.22 1.33
C ALA A 13 30.47 -11.78 0.53
N GLY A 14 29.44 -11.25 1.20
CA GLY A 14 28.26 -10.68 0.55
C GLY A 14 28.60 -9.47 -0.33
N ASN A 15 29.40 -8.54 0.20
CA ASN A 15 29.84 -7.33 -0.51
C ASN A 15 30.64 -7.69 -1.76
N HIS A 16 31.56 -8.64 -1.66
CA HIS A 16 32.31 -9.16 -2.81
C HIS A 16 31.39 -9.76 -3.88
N ARG A 17 30.30 -10.42 -3.50
CA ARG A 17 29.32 -10.95 -4.47
C ARG A 17 28.52 -9.83 -5.12
N CYS A 18 28.17 -8.78 -4.38
CA CYS A 18 27.51 -7.58 -4.93
C CYS A 18 28.37 -6.89 -6.01
N THR A 19 29.69 -6.78 -5.83
CA THR A 19 30.57 -6.16 -6.85
C THR A 19 30.61 -6.95 -8.16
N HIS A 20 30.33 -8.25 -8.10
CA HIS A 20 30.23 -9.14 -9.26
C HIS A 20 28.78 -9.27 -9.79
N LEU A 21 27.83 -8.47 -9.29
CA LEU A 21 26.40 -8.53 -9.62
C LEU A 21 25.75 -9.91 -9.33
N ASP A 22 26.37 -10.68 -8.45
CA ASP A 22 25.94 -12.00 -8.02
C ASP A 22 25.01 -11.86 -6.79
N TRP A 23 23.84 -11.25 -7.04
CA TRP A 23 22.90 -10.83 -6.01
C TRP A 23 22.37 -11.99 -5.16
N ASP A 24 22.15 -13.16 -5.77
CA ASP A 24 21.64 -14.34 -5.06
C ASP A 24 22.63 -14.84 -4.00
N ASN A 25 23.91 -14.93 -4.35
CA ASN A 25 24.93 -15.33 -3.41
C ASN A 25 25.16 -14.23 -2.36
N ALA A 26 25.11 -12.95 -2.73
CA ALA A 26 25.19 -11.83 -1.79
C ALA A 26 24.07 -11.90 -0.73
N ILE A 27 22.82 -12.04 -1.17
CA ILE A 27 21.65 -12.19 -0.29
C ILE A 27 21.84 -13.40 0.65
N ARG A 28 22.35 -14.53 0.15
CA ARG A 28 22.60 -15.71 0.98
C ARG A 28 23.63 -15.44 2.08
N HIS A 29 24.70 -14.72 1.78
CA HIS A 29 25.71 -14.36 2.78
C HIS A 29 25.15 -13.38 3.81
N TYR A 30 24.42 -12.34 3.39
CA TYR A 30 23.81 -11.40 4.33
C TYR A 30 22.71 -12.03 5.18
N LYS A 31 21.91 -12.97 4.66
CA LYS A 31 20.93 -13.71 5.48
C LYS A 31 21.59 -14.53 6.57
N LYS A 32 22.76 -15.12 6.31
CA LYS A 32 23.56 -15.79 7.35
C LYS A 32 24.09 -14.80 8.38
N ALA A 33 24.56 -13.63 7.94
CA ALA A 33 24.99 -12.57 8.84
C ALA A 33 23.83 -12.08 9.73
N LEU A 34 22.65 -11.90 9.15
CA LEU A 34 21.44 -11.53 9.86
C LEU A 34 21.01 -12.62 10.86
N ALA A 35 21.17 -13.90 10.54
CA ALA A 35 20.86 -14.98 11.49
C ALA A 35 21.74 -14.93 12.76
N LEU A 36 22.97 -14.39 12.66
CA LEU A 36 23.86 -14.17 13.79
C LEU A 36 23.56 -12.84 14.52
N SER A 37 23.11 -11.81 13.79
CA SER A 37 22.73 -10.50 14.32
C SER A 37 21.36 -10.05 13.78
N PRO A 38 20.23 -10.57 14.33
CA PRO A 38 18.88 -10.46 13.73
C PRO A 38 18.32 -9.06 13.56
N GLU A 39 18.88 -8.08 14.25
CA GLU A 39 18.35 -6.72 14.30
C GLU A 39 19.35 -5.66 13.82
N ASP A 40 20.50 -6.08 13.28
CA ASP A 40 21.51 -5.14 12.83
C ASP A 40 21.00 -4.31 11.64
N PRO A 41 20.80 -2.99 11.81
CA PRO A 41 20.29 -2.13 10.76
C PRO A 41 21.23 -2.05 9.56
N GLY A 42 22.54 -2.26 9.76
CA GLY A 42 23.53 -2.33 8.68
C GLY A 42 23.30 -3.56 7.80
N ILE A 43 23.06 -4.73 8.39
CA ILE A 43 22.79 -5.97 7.64
C ILE A 43 21.45 -5.90 6.93
N LEU A 44 20.41 -5.36 7.59
CA LEU A 44 19.12 -5.10 6.97
C LEU A 44 19.25 -4.17 5.76
N LEU A 45 20.09 -3.12 5.87
CA LEU A 45 20.34 -2.19 4.76
C LEU A 45 21.03 -2.90 3.59
N LEU A 46 22.05 -3.73 3.87
CA LEU A 46 22.76 -4.52 2.86
C LEU A 46 21.84 -5.53 2.16
N LEU A 47 20.93 -6.17 2.89
CA LEU A 47 19.91 -7.04 2.29
C LEU A 47 18.98 -6.24 1.38
N GLY A 48 18.47 -5.11 1.85
CA GLY A 48 17.66 -4.22 1.02
C GLY A 48 18.39 -3.80 -0.26
N ASP A 49 19.67 -3.47 -0.16
CA ASP A 49 20.49 -3.07 -1.32
C ASP A 49 20.70 -4.21 -2.31
N ALA A 50 20.97 -5.42 -1.80
CA ALA A 50 21.14 -6.59 -2.64
C ALA A 50 19.84 -6.98 -3.34
N TYR A 51 18.69 -6.87 -2.66
CA TYR A 51 17.37 -7.07 -3.28
C TYR A 51 17.06 -6.00 -4.32
N THR A 52 17.36 -4.72 -4.06
CA THR A 52 17.27 -3.64 -5.06
C THR A 52 18.14 -3.93 -6.29
N GLY A 53 19.38 -4.37 -6.09
CA GLY A 53 20.29 -4.76 -7.16
C GLY A 53 19.74 -5.92 -7.99
N LYS A 54 19.22 -6.95 -7.32
CA LYS A 54 18.54 -8.08 -7.97
C LYS A 54 17.31 -7.63 -8.76
N ALA A 55 16.57 -6.66 -8.21
CA ALA A 55 15.32 -6.19 -8.78
C ALA A 55 15.48 -5.46 -10.13
N GLN A 56 16.71 -5.08 -10.49
CA GLN A 56 17.01 -4.53 -11.81
C GLN A 56 16.73 -5.53 -12.95
N LYS A 57 16.82 -6.84 -12.67
CA LYS A 57 16.48 -7.91 -13.63
C LYS A 57 15.04 -8.39 -13.51
N ASP A 58 14.47 -8.29 -12.31
CA ASP A 58 13.12 -8.74 -11.99
C ASP A 58 12.52 -7.86 -10.90
N ALA A 59 11.61 -6.97 -11.29
CA ALA A 59 11.03 -5.96 -10.41
C ALA A 59 10.30 -6.56 -9.19
N THR A 60 9.91 -7.84 -9.20
CA THR A 60 9.25 -8.47 -8.05
C THR A 60 10.11 -8.44 -6.78
N PHE A 61 11.44 -8.36 -6.91
CA PHE A 61 12.35 -8.29 -5.77
C PHE A 61 12.34 -6.94 -5.04
N TYR A 62 11.73 -5.89 -5.60
CA TYR A 62 11.57 -4.62 -4.88
C TYR A 62 10.69 -4.77 -3.63
N SER A 63 9.73 -5.70 -3.63
CA SER A 63 8.90 -5.99 -2.44
C SER A 63 9.75 -6.39 -1.22
N PHE A 64 10.71 -7.31 -1.39
CA PHE A 64 11.63 -7.68 -0.31
C PHE A 64 12.50 -6.50 0.13
N ALA A 65 12.97 -5.67 -0.81
CA ALA A 65 13.76 -4.48 -0.47
C ALA A 65 12.95 -3.51 0.39
N VAL A 66 11.68 -3.27 0.04
CA VAL A 66 10.73 -2.47 0.82
C VAL A 66 10.63 -3.01 2.25
N ASP A 67 10.42 -4.32 2.44
CA ASP A 67 10.28 -4.93 3.76
C ASP A 67 11.52 -4.69 4.67
N TYR A 68 12.72 -4.89 4.12
CA TYR A 68 13.96 -4.66 4.89
C TYR A 68 14.16 -3.19 5.25
N TYR A 69 13.94 -2.26 4.32
CA TYR A 69 14.07 -0.83 4.62
C TYR A 69 12.97 -0.36 5.58
N HIS A 70 11.76 -0.88 5.45
CA HIS A 70 10.62 -0.59 6.33
C HIS A 70 10.94 -0.99 7.77
N THR A 71 11.53 -2.16 7.96
CA THR A 71 11.99 -2.64 9.29
C THR A 71 12.96 -1.65 9.95
N ILE A 72 13.91 -1.10 9.18
CA ILE A 72 14.89 -0.13 9.70
C ILE A 72 14.21 1.17 10.13
N VAL A 73 13.34 1.75 9.30
CA VAL A 73 12.68 3.03 9.61
C VAL A 73 11.62 2.91 10.70
N THR A 74 11.06 1.71 10.89
CA THR A 74 10.13 1.43 11.98
C THR A 74 10.86 1.44 13.33
N LYS A 75 12.08 0.91 13.39
CA LYS A 75 12.91 0.92 14.60
C LYS A 75 13.60 2.26 14.84
N ASN A 76 14.06 2.89 13.76
CA ASN A 76 14.74 4.18 13.80
C ASN A 76 14.20 5.13 12.72
N PRO A 77 13.15 5.91 13.04
CA PRO A 77 12.57 6.89 12.12
C PRO A 77 13.54 8.00 11.68
N LEU A 78 14.66 8.20 12.39
CA LEU A 78 15.68 9.19 12.05
C LEU A 78 16.65 8.70 10.96
N ASN A 79 16.59 7.43 10.56
CA ASN A 79 17.47 6.88 9.53
C ASN A 79 17.07 7.37 8.13
N SER A 80 17.58 8.55 7.78
CA SER A 80 17.30 9.20 6.48
C SER A 80 17.78 8.39 5.27
N ILE A 81 18.83 7.58 5.42
CA ILE A 81 19.34 6.73 4.35
C ILE A 81 18.33 5.62 4.06
N ALA A 82 17.90 4.88 5.09
CA ALA A 82 16.91 3.83 4.95
C ALA A 82 15.59 4.38 4.39
N TYR A 83 15.17 5.58 4.83
CA TYR A 83 13.94 6.20 4.34
C TYR A 83 14.01 6.55 2.85
N LYS A 84 15.12 7.14 2.38
CA LYS A 84 15.33 7.43 0.95
C LYS A 84 15.30 6.15 0.11
N LYS A 85 15.92 5.07 0.60
CA LYS A 85 15.91 3.78 -0.09
C LYS A 85 14.52 3.13 -0.08
N LEU A 86 13.77 3.27 1.01
CA LEU A 86 12.37 2.82 1.10
C LEU A 86 11.49 3.55 0.09
N ILE A 87 11.60 4.87 -0.02
CA ILE A 87 10.85 5.66 -1.02
C ILE A 87 11.18 5.19 -2.43
N TYR A 88 12.47 5.03 -2.74
CA TYR A 88 12.91 4.55 -4.05
C TYR A 88 12.37 3.15 -4.36
N ALA A 89 12.53 2.19 -3.43
CA ALA A 89 12.05 0.83 -3.61
C ALA A 89 10.52 0.78 -3.72
N SER A 90 9.80 1.58 -2.93
CA SER A 90 8.33 1.66 -2.99
C SER A 90 7.83 2.25 -4.30
N MET A 91 8.54 3.25 -4.85
CA MET A 91 8.24 3.78 -6.18
C MET A 91 8.41 2.71 -7.26
N LYS A 92 9.51 1.95 -7.21
CA LYS A 92 9.75 0.85 -8.15
C LYS A 92 8.82 -0.35 -7.97
N ASN A 93 8.32 -0.56 -6.76
CA ASN A 93 7.34 -1.59 -6.42
C ASN A 93 5.88 -1.16 -6.62
N HIS A 94 5.63 0.07 -7.11
CA HIS A 94 4.30 0.68 -7.21
C HIS A 94 3.53 0.76 -5.88
N SER A 95 4.22 0.66 -4.74
CA SER A 95 3.65 0.75 -3.38
C SER A 95 3.88 2.12 -2.73
N LEU A 96 4.20 3.14 -3.52
CA LEU A 96 4.48 4.49 -3.04
C LEU A 96 3.26 5.16 -2.38
N GLY A 97 2.05 4.84 -2.87
CA GLY A 97 0.78 5.31 -2.29
C GLY A 97 0.49 4.72 -0.90
N ASP A 98 0.88 3.46 -0.68
CA ASP A 98 0.74 2.79 0.63
C ASP A 98 1.65 3.46 1.66
N LEU A 99 2.91 3.70 1.29
CA LEU A 99 3.88 4.41 2.13
C LEU A 99 3.40 5.83 2.50
N ALA A 100 2.84 6.57 1.54
CA ALA A 100 2.29 7.89 1.78
C ALA A 100 1.09 7.86 2.74
N SER A 101 0.23 6.84 2.60
CA SER A 101 -0.93 6.64 3.49
C SER A 101 -0.48 6.31 4.92
N GLU A 102 0.53 5.45 5.07
CA GLU A 102 1.13 5.15 6.36
C GLU A 102 1.71 6.40 7.04
N LEU A 103 2.46 7.20 6.28
CA LEU A 103 3.02 8.46 6.76
C LEU A 103 1.96 9.46 7.19
N LYS A 104 0.87 9.58 6.42
CA LYS A 104 -0.26 10.43 6.79
C LYS A 104 -0.88 9.98 8.11
N ASN A 105 -1.13 8.68 8.28
CA ASN A 105 -1.67 8.14 9.53
C ASN A 105 -0.71 8.37 10.72
N LYS A 106 0.60 8.32 10.50
CA LYS A 106 1.62 8.67 11.51
C LYS A 106 1.57 10.16 11.87
N LEU A 107 1.43 11.05 10.89
CA LEU A 107 1.29 12.50 11.10
C LEU A 107 -0.02 12.88 11.79
N GLU A 108 -1.11 12.14 11.61
CA GLU A 108 -2.35 12.38 12.36
C GLU A 108 -2.16 12.16 13.86
N LYS A 109 -1.28 11.22 14.25
CA LYS A 109 -0.93 10.95 15.65
C LYS A 109 0.14 11.90 16.19
N ASP A 110 1.06 12.34 15.32
CA ASP A 110 2.14 13.26 15.65
C ASP A 110 2.26 14.37 14.58
N PRO A 111 1.41 15.42 14.66
CA PRO A 111 1.33 16.45 13.62
C PRO A 111 2.58 17.33 13.51
N GLU A 112 3.39 17.40 14.57
CA GLU A 112 4.60 18.23 14.61
C GLU A 112 5.84 17.51 14.07
N ASN A 113 5.71 16.25 13.67
CA ASN A 113 6.83 15.46 13.15
C ASN A 113 7.34 15.99 11.80
N LYS A 114 8.36 16.86 11.86
CA LYS A 114 8.97 17.46 10.67
C LYS A 114 9.53 16.43 9.68
N LEU A 115 9.97 15.26 10.16
CA LEU A 115 10.53 14.21 9.30
C LEU A 115 9.45 13.54 8.47
N TYR A 116 8.36 13.09 9.10
CA TYR A 116 7.24 12.50 8.37
C TYR A 116 6.63 13.48 7.38
N LYS A 117 6.54 14.76 7.75
CA LYS A 117 6.11 15.82 6.84
C LYS A 117 7.06 15.97 5.66
N SER A 118 8.37 15.98 5.89
CA SER A 118 9.38 16.08 4.82
C SER A 118 9.36 14.87 3.88
N TYR A 119 9.19 13.65 4.40
CA TYR A 119 9.11 12.46 3.57
C TYR A 119 7.80 12.39 2.78
N LEU A 120 6.69 12.81 3.38
CA LEU A 120 5.41 12.90 2.68
C LEU A 120 5.50 13.92 1.54
N ASP A 121 6.09 15.09 1.79
CA ASP A 121 6.32 16.13 0.78
C ASP A 121 7.20 15.63 -0.38
N GLN A 122 8.27 14.90 -0.05
CA GLN A 122 9.12 14.25 -1.05
C GLN A 122 8.32 13.25 -1.90
N ILE A 123 7.51 12.40 -1.27
CA ILE A 123 6.68 11.41 -1.98
C ILE A 123 5.64 12.11 -2.87
N THR A 124 4.96 13.15 -2.36
CA THR A 124 4.00 13.93 -3.16
C THR A 124 4.65 14.68 -4.31
N THR A 125 5.91 15.09 -4.15
CA THR A 125 6.67 15.69 -5.25
C THR A 125 7.00 14.65 -6.31
N LEU A 126 7.53 13.48 -5.91
CA LEU A 126 7.85 12.38 -6.84
C LEU A 126 6.61 11.88 -7.60
N ALA A 127 5.48 11.81 -6.90
CA ALA A 127 4.17 11.49 -7.43
C ALA A 127 3.72 12.38 -8.59
N VAL A 128 4.12 13.66 -8.63
CA VAL A 128 3.77 14.57 -9.72
C VAL A 128 4.54 14.24 -11.00
N PHE A 129 5.74 13.67 -10.87
CA PHE A 129 6.62 13.37 -12.01
C PHE A 129 6.44 11.96 -12.57
N ASP A 130 5.90 11.04 -11.76
CA ASP A 130 5.69 9.67 -12.17
C ASP A 130 4.36 9.54 -12.94
N ARG A 131 4.45 9.24 -14.25
CA ARG A 131 3.28 9.07 -15.12
C ARG A 131 2.43 7.86 -14.72
N ASP A 132 3.01 6.91 -14.00
CA ASP A 132 2.36 5.71 -13.49
C ASP A 132 1.85 5.88 -12.05
N PHE A 133 2.15 7.04 -11.42
CA PHE A 133 1.61 7.35 -10.10
C PHE A 133 0.16 7.78 -10.24
N ILE A 134 -0.74 6.90 -9.82
CA ILE A 134 -2.13 7.27 -9.56
C ILE A 134 -2.10 8.13 -8.30
N PRO A 135 -2.36 9.46 -8.38
CA PRO A 135 -2.47 10.28 -7.18
C PRO A 135 -3.51 9.65 -6.27
N ILE A 136 -3.19 9.59 -4.98
CA ILE A 136 -4.03 9.02 -3.93
C ILE A 136 -5.42 9.69 -4.00
N ARG A 137 -6.32 9.11 -4.79
CA ARG A 137 -7.71 9.00 -4.42
C ARG A 137 -7.75 7.76 -3.56
N GLN A 138 -7.80 7.99 -2.25
CA GLN A 138 -8.46 7.02 -1.40
C GLN A 138 -9.81 6.71 -2.06
N TYR A 139 -9.98 5.51 -2.61
CA TYR A 139 -11.32 5.00 -2.89
C TYR A 139 -11.96 4.61 -1.55
N ARG A 140 -12.06 5.58 -0.63
CA ARG A 140 -13.18 5.64 0.28
C ARG A 140 -14.30 6.14 -0.60
N TYR A 141 -15.28 5.29 -0.90
CA TYR A 141 -16.45 5.77 -1.63
C TYR A 141 -17.19 6.73 -0.69
N GLN A 142 -16.82 8.02 -0.74
CA GLN A 142 -17.63 9.09 -0.21
C GLN A 142 -18.63 9.39 -1.32
N PRO A 143 -19.88 8.90 -1.22
CA PRO A 143 -20.89 9.23 -2.22
C PRO A 143 -20.97 10.74 -2.30
N THR A 144 -20.69 11.29 -3.49
CA THR A 144 -20.90 12.72 -3.75
C THR A 144 -22.34 13.06 -3.42
N LEU A 145 -22.60 14.31 -3.03
CA LEU A 145 -23.96 14.82 -2.76
C LEU A 145 -24.94 14.39 -3.87
N LEU A 146 -24.49 14.42 -5.12
CA LEU A 146 -25.24 13.98 -6.28
C LEU A 146 -25.61 12.49 -6.26
N SER A 147 -24.68 11.61 -5.91
CA SER A 147 -24.97 10.17 -5.80
C SER A 147 -25.93 9.86 -4.66
N ARG A 148 -25.76 10.48 -3.47
CA ARG A 148 -26.73 10.34 -2.37
C ARG A 148 -28.13 10.81 -2.80
N LEU A 149 -28.20 11.97 -3.45
CA LEU A 149 -29.45 12.51 -3.97
C LEU A 149 -30.07 11.60 -5.04
N LEU A 150 -29.27 11.08 -5.98
CA LEU A 150 -29.76 10.14 -7.00
C LEU A 150 -30.35 8.87 -6.37
N PHE A 151 -29.64 8.24 -5.45
CA PHE A 151 -30.12 7.00 -4.83
C PHE A 151 -31.32 7.24 -3.90
N ASP A 152 -31.31 8.29 -3.09
CA ASP A 152 -32.38 8.55 -2.12
C ASP A 152 -33.63 9.21 -2.75
N PHE A 153 -33.48 10.09 -3.76
CA PHE A 153 -34.59 10.80 -4.40
C PHE A 153 -35.03 10.24 -5.76
N VAL A 154 -34.28 9.32 -6.36
CA VAL A 154 -34.71 8.65 -7.60
C VAL A 154 -34.95 7.17 -7.36
N LEU A 155 -33.96 6.43 -6.88
CA LEU A 155 -34.07 4.97 -6.80
C LEU A 155 -35.15 4.51 -5.81
N LEU A 156 -35.19 5.09 -4.61
CA LEU A 156 -36.18 4.77 -3.59
C LEU A 156 -37.62 5.11 -4.04
N PRO A 157 -37.97 6.35 -4.44
CA PRO A 157 -39.33 6.67 -4.82
C PRO A 157 -39.78 5.97 -6.11
N VAL A 158 -38.89 5.73 -7.08
CA VAL A 158 -39.23 4.97 -8.31
C VAL A 158 -39.55 3.52 -7.97
N SER A 159 -38.77 2.87 -7.10
CA SER A 159 -39.04 1.49 -6.69
C SER A 159 -40.39 1.37 -5.97
N LEU A 160 -40.69 2.27 -5.03
CA LEU A 160 -41.98 2.31 -4.31
C LEU A 160 -43.15 2.60 -5.25
N LEU A 161 -42.99 3.53 -6.19
CA LEU A 161 -44.03 3.86 -7.18
C LEU A 161 -44.34 2.67 -8.09
N LEU A 162 -43.32 1.93 -8.53
CA LEU A 162 -43.50 0.72 -9.33
C LEU A 162 -44.14 -0.42 -8.55
N ILE A 163 -43.78 -0.60 -7.27
CA ILE A 163 -44.45 -1.57 -6.38
C ILE A 163 -45.94 -1.21 -6.26
N MET A 164 -46.25 0.07 -5.97
CA MET A 164 -47.65 0.54 -5.87
C MET A 164 -48.40 0.31 -7.19
N LEU A 165 -47.83 0.71 -8.33
CA LEU A 165 -48.46 0.54 -9.64
C LEU A 165 -48.74 -0.93 -9.96
N SER A 166 -47.83 -1.82 -9.58
CA SER A 166 -47.94 -3.25 -9.82
C SER A 166 -48.99 -3.94 -8.95
N ILE A 167 -49.22 -3.45 -7.73
CA ILE A 167 -50.25 -3.96 -6.81
C ILE A 167 -51.64 -3.51 -7.26
N PHE A 168 -51.80 -2.24 -7.63
CA PHE A 168 -53.11 -1.66 -7.94
C PHE A 168 -53.57 -1.91 -9.38
N ASN A 169 -52.65 -2.17 -10.32
CA ASN A 169 -53.00 -2.33 -11.72
C ASN A 169 -52.52 -3.70 -12.27
N PRO A 170 -53.46 -4.62 -12.62
CA PRO A 170 -53.15 -5.97 -13.11
C PRO A 170 -52.27 -6.02 -14.36
N GLN A 171 -52.27 -4.96 -15.18
CA GLN A 171 -51.45 -4.86 -16.39
C GLN A 171 -49.94 -4.78 -16.09
N PHE A 172 -49.56 -4.33 -14.90
CA PHE A 172 -48.17 -4.10 -14.50
C PHE A 172 -47.63 -5.15 -13.51
N LYS A 173 -48.33 -6.28 -13.33
CA LYS A 173 -47.88 -7.38 -12.44
C LYS A 173 -46.51 -7.93 -12.81
N GLY A 174 -46.13 -7.87 -14.09
CA GLY A 174 -44.80 -8.30 -14.55
C GLY A 174 -43.64 -7.45 -14.04
N LEU A 175 -43.91 -6.21 -13.60
CA LEU A 175 -42.88 -5.28 -13.10
C LEU A 175 -42.59 -5.43 -11.60
N LEU A 176 -43.39 -6.23 -10.86
CA LEU A 176 -43.24 -6.42 -9.41
C LEU A 176 -41.87 -6.99 -9.03
N ARG A 177 -41.38 -7.95 -9.82
CA ARG A 177 -40.09 -8.59 -9.58
C ARG A 177 -38.94 -7.59 -9.74
N GLU A 178 -39.01 -6.76 -10.77
CA GLU A 178 -37.98 -5.77 -11.09
C GLU A 178 -37.96 -4.64 -10.04
N SER A 179 -39.12 -4.23 -9.52
CA SER A 179 -39.20 -3.20 -8.48
C SER A 179 -38.69 -3.68 -7.11
N ILE A 180 -38.95 -4.94 -6.74
CA ILE A 180 -38.36 -5.57 -5.55
C ILE A 180 -36.84 -5.67 -5.69
N PHE A 181 -36.34 -6.03 -6.87
CA PHE A 181 -34.90 -6.08 -7.14
C PHE A 181 -34.23 -4.71 -6.98
N LEU A 182 -34.83 -3.64 -7.52
CA LEU A 182 -34.35 -2.27 -7.33
C LEU A 182 -34.33 -1.84 -5.87
N LEU A 183 -35.35 -2.20 -5.09
CA LEU A 183 -35.42 -1.93 -3.66
C LEU A 183 -34.33 -2.67 -2.88
N PHE A 184 -34.11 -3.96 -3.19
CA PHE A 184 -33.03 -4.74 -2.58
C PHE A 184 -31.66 -4.14 -2.88
N PHE A 185 -31.44 -3.70 -4.12
CA PHE A 185 -30.21 -3.01 -4.52
C PHE A 185 -30.00 -1.71 -3.73
N TYR A 186 -31.05 -0.93 -3.50
CA TYR A 186 -30.99 0.26 -2.64
C TYR A 186 -30.58 -0.06 -1.20
N VAL A 187 -31.15 -1.12 -0.61
CA VAL A 187 -30.79 -1.55 0.76
C VAL A 187 -29.35 -2.02 0.83
N ALA A 188 -28.90 -2.83 -0.13
CA ALA A 188 -27.52 -3.28 -0.21
C ALA A 188 -26.53 -2.11 -0.32
N TYR A 189 -26.86 -1.10 -1.14
CA TYR A 189 -26.11 0.15 -1.24
C TYR A 189 -26.00 0.89 0.10
N ARG A 190 -27.10 1.03 0.86
CA ARG A 190 -27.11 1.68 2.18
C ARG A 190 -26.29 0.92 3.23
N VAL A 191 -26.37 -0.41 3.24
CA VAL A 191 -25.56 -1.26 4.15
C VAL A 191 -24.07 -1.14 3.83
N PHE A 192 -23.71 -1.16 2.55
CA PHE A 192 -22.33 -0.96 2.11
C PHE A 192 -21.77 0.40 2.54
N LEU A 193 -22.56 1.47 2.41
CA LEU A 193 -22.19 2.81 2.90
C LEU A 193 -22.01 2.88 4.41
N HIS A 194 -22.84 2.16 5.19
CA HIS A 194 -22.73 2.14 6.65
C HIS A 194 -21.44 1.45 7.10
N ASN A 195 -21.08 0.33 6.47
CA ASN A 195 -19.88 -0.44 6.81
C ASN A 195 -18.56 0.28 6.46
N GLN A 196 -18.57 1.27 5.56
CA GLN A 196 -17.36 2.08 5.24
C GLN A 196 -17.16 3.30 6.16
N ASN A 197 -18.18 3.67 6.93
CA ASN A 197 -18.16 4.82 7.84
C ASN A 197 -17.87 4.44 9.30
N ASN A 198 -17.87 3.15 9.64
CA ASN A 198 -17.36 2.60 10.90
C ASN A 198 -15.88 2.21 10.74
#